data_AF-A0A8H3HQS4-F1
#
_entry.id   AF-A0A8H3HQS4-F1
#
_cell.length_a   1.000
_cell.length_b   1.000
_cell.length_c   1.000
_cell.angle_alpha   90.00
_cell.angle_beta   90.00
_cell.angle_gamma   90.00
#
_symmetry.space_group_name_H-M   'P 1'
#
loop_
_entity.id
_entity.type
_entity.pdbx_description
1 polymer ?
#
loop_
_entity_poly.entity_id
_entity_poly.type
_entity_poly.pdbx_seq_one_letter_code
_entity_poly.pdbx_strand_id
1 'polypeptide(L)'
;MGSWKSTALSRFDRDASRYHAGVYQRKRADLLIQLDTKLGPLFLGQVKNLHKSCLSSFKKEVLDGVKAEGYSFADLVGGAREKWEGRFREGAAEALLLETDWTYEEELTSLQQEFGIVADQLRADETKKMINSIERSVKRNIAEPVALHLNKPRTDMWDQLLKEFKDTLDKAEKTYLNKAKSFNTTDEENETCLAALRRRTWLAFRAKVDEQTADNVLMGILRTHFEEKFRYDAAGVPRVWRPDDDIDGAFRLARDDTLKYIPIYAKIEPQDPSLEFSLPSDTDSDTLTTDQEFDFAASLIVLSPTKQAEFNSRFRRDADAYYVEAKRSTVSSIAQIPVW
;
A
#
# COMPACT_ATOMS: atom_id res chain seq x y z
N MET A 1 -19.43 45.66 19.73
CA MET A 1 -20.40 46.36 18.86
C MET A 1 -21.63 46.86 19.63
N GLY A 2 -22.23 46.05 20.52
CA GLY A 2 -23.44 46.44 21.27
C GLY A 2 -23.31 47.72 22.11
N SER A 3 -22.18 47.93 22.80
CA SER A 3 -21.94 49.15 23.58
C SER A 3 -21.94 50.43 22.73
N TRP A 4 -21.38 50.37 21.52
CA TRP A 4 -21.34 51.47 20.57
C TRP A 4 -22.73 51.79 20.01
N LYS A 5 -23.50 50.74 19.65
CA LYS A 5 -24.90 50.88 19.21
C LYS A 5 -25.76 51.52 20.31
N SER A 6 -25.65 51.04 21.55
CA SER A 6 -26.36 51.59 22.71
C SER A 6 -25.99 53.05 22.99
N THR A 7 -24.70 53.40 22.89
CA THR A 7 -24.22 54.78 23.10
C THR A 7 -24.73 55.73 22.00
N ALA A 8 -24.78 55.29 20.75
CA ALA A 8 -25.32 56.08 19.65
C ALA A 8 -26.81 56.34 19.83
N LEU A 9 -27.57 55.31 20.22
CA LEU A 9 -29.01 55.42 20.48
C LEU A 9 -29.31 56.31 21.68
N SER A 10 -28.57 56.19 22.79
CA SER A 10 -28.82 57.02 23.98
C SER A 10 -28.56 58.50 23.72
N ARG A 11 -27.54 58.84 22.93
CA ARG A 11 -27.28 60.21 22.50
C ARG A 11 -28.40 60.73 21.59
N PHE A 12 -28.83 59.93 20.62
CA PHE A 12 -29.95 60.28 19.74
C PHE A 12 -31.24 60.49 20.55
N ASP A 13 -31.58 59.56 21.45
CA ASP A 13 -32.78 59.60 22.27
C ASP A 13 -32.80 60.83 23.21
N ARG A 14 -31.65 61.19 23.80
CA ARG A 14 -31.52 62.40 24.64
C ARG A 14 -31.84 63.68 23.89
N ASP A 15 -31.37 63.80 22.66
CA ASP A 15 -31.41 65.07 21.92
C ASP A 15 -32.66 65.16 21.02
N ALA A 16 -33.18 64.04 20.51
CA ALA A 16 -34.30 63.98 19.55
C ALA A 16 -35.68 63.68 20.16
N SER A 17 -35.76 63.19 21.41
CA SER A 17 -37.05 62.86 22.08
C SER A 17 -37.97 64.06 22.31
N ARG A 18 -37.46 65.29 22.20
CA ARG A 18 -38.22 66.54 22.38
C ARG A 18 -39.07 66.92 21.16
N TYR A 19 -38.83 66.29 20.01
CA TYR A 19 -39.53 66.57 18.76
C TYR A 19 -40.81 65.73 18.61
N HIS A 20 -41.59 66.01 17.57
CA HIS A 20 -42.82 65.28 17.27
C HIS A 20 -42.60 63.75 17.25
N ALA A 21 -43.39 63.01 18.05
CA ALA A 21 -43.20 61.58 18.31
C ALA A 21 -43.10 60.74 17.02
N GLY A 22 -43.97 60.98 16.05
CA GLY A 22 -43.96 60.24 14.77
C GLY A 22 -42.76 60.56 13.86
N VAL A 23 -42.08 61.69 14.05
CA VAL A 23 -40.84 62.03 13.33
C VAL A 23 -39.64 61.42 14.06
N TYR A 24 -39.62 61.54 15.39
CA TYR A 24 -38.63 60.92 16.25
C TYR A 24 -38.52 59.41 16.03
N GLN A 25 -39.64 58.69 16.08
CA GLN A 25 -39.64 57.23 15.88
C GLN A 25 -39.11 56.82 14.50
N ARG A 26 -39.51 57.52 13.43
CA ARG A 26 -39.00 57.28 12.08
C ARG A 26 -37.49 57.51 11.99
N LYS A 27 -37.00 58.62 12.54
CA LYS A 27 -35.56 58.93 12.51
C LYS A 27 -34.72 58.01 13.38
N ARG A 28 -35.28 57.52 14.48
CA ARG A 28 -34.66 56.50 15.32
C ARG A 28 -34.52 55.18 14.55
N ALA A 29 -35.55 54.76 13.82
CA ALA A 29 -35.50 53.58 12.96
C ALA A 29 -34.49 53.75 11.82
N ASP A 30 -34.47 54.91 11.14
CA ASP A 30 -33.46 55.23 10.11
C ASP A 30 -32.03 55.10 10.66
N LEU A 31 -31.78 55.60 11.88
CA LEU A 31 -30.47 55.52 12.53
C LEU A 31 -30.08 54.07 12.84
N LEU A 32 -31.01 53.26 13.36
CA LEU A 32 -30.77 51.84 13.62
C LEU A 32 -30.35 51.11 12.34
N ILE A 33 -31.10 51.29 11.25
CA ILE A 33 -30.80 50.70 9.95
C ILE A 33 -29.41 51.12 9.47
N GLN A 34 -29.04 52.40 9.59
CA GLN A 34 -27.72 52.88 9.19
C GLN A 34 -26.59 52.28 10.05
N LEU A 35 -26.78 52.19 11.38
CA LEU A 35 -25.81 51.56 12.27
C LEU A 35 -25.62 50.08 11.91
N ASP A 36 -26.70 49.36 11.69
CA ASP A 36 -26.66 47.94 11.34
C ASP A 36 -26.01 47.74 9.96
N THR A 37 -26.30 48.61 8.99
CA THR A 37 -25.63 48.61 7.66
C THR A 37 -24.11 48.80 7.77
N LYS A 38 -23.63 49.57 8.75
CA LYS A 38 -22.18 49.80 8.95
C LYS A 38 -21.51 48.71 9.78
N LEU A 39 -22.22 48.13 10.74
CA LEU A 39 -21.69 47.10 11.64
C LEU A 39 -21.77 45.69 11.04
N GLY A 40 -22.74 45.40 10.18
CA GLY A 40 -22.92 44.09 9.55
C GLY A 40 -21.69 43.58 8.80
N PRO A 41 -21.02 44.39 7.95
CA PRO A 41 -19.79 43.98 7.30
C PRO A 41 -18.64 43.66 8.27
N LEU A 42 -18.59 44.32 9.44
CA LEU A 42 -17.59 44.03 10.47
C LEU A 42 -17.88 42.68 11.14
N PHE A 43 -19.16 42.41 11.46
CA PHE A 43 -19.58 41.11 11.96
C PHE A 43 -19.21 39.99 11.00
N LEU A 44 -19.63 40.11 9.72
CA LEU A 44 -19.32 39.11 8.70
C LEU A 44 -17.80 38.92 8.52
N GLY A 45 -17.03 40.01 8.56
CA GLY A 45 -15.57 39.95 8.50
C GLY A 45 -14.96 39.15 9.67
N GLN A 46 -15.47 39.34 10.89
CA GLN A 46 -15.00 38.59 12.06
C GLN A 46 -15.41 37.11 12.00
N VAL A 47 -16.64 36.81 11.57
CA VAL A 47 -17.10 35.43 11.38
C VAL A 47 -16.23 34.71 10.34
N LYS A 48 -15.91 35.35 9.22
CA LYS A 48 -15.00 34.78 8.19
C LYS A 48 -13.56 34.59 8.68
N ASN A 49 -13.07 35.49 9.52
CA ASN A 49 -11.74 35.32 10.13
C ASN A 49 -11.73 34.15 11.12
N LEU A 50 -12.80 34.02 11.91
CA LEU A 50 -12.99 32.91 12.84
C LEU A 50 -13.10 31.58 12.09
N HIS A 51 -13.85 31.53 10.99
CA HIS A 51 -13.92 30.38 10.08
C HIS A 51 -12.53 29.92 9.67
N LYS A 52 -11.73 30.82 9.07
CA LYS A 52 -10.37 30.51 8.61
C LYS A 52 -9.46 30.03 9.74
N SER A 53 -9.58 30.65 10.92
CA SER A 53 -8.81 30.26 12.10
C SER A 53 -9.18 28.86 12.60
N CYS A 54 -10.47 28.55 12.67
CA CYS A 54 -10.97 27.22 13.06
C CYS A 54 -10.54 26.16 12.05
N LEU A 55 -10.65 26.44 10.73
CA LEU A 55 -10.19 25.53 9.68
C LEU A 55 -8.70 25.22 9.76
N SER A 56 -7.87 26.26 9.88
CA SER A 56 -6.42 26.09 9.99
C SER A 56 -6.03 25.31 11.24
N SER A 57 -6.70 25.58 12.36
CA SER A 57 -6.40 24.92 13.64
C SER A 57 -6.89 23.46 13.65
N PHE A 58 -8.07 23.18 13.08
CA PHE A 58 -8.56 21.82 12.85
C PHE A 58 -7.57 21.00 12.04
N LYS A 59 -7.14 21.53 10.87
CA LYS A 59 -6.17 20.84 10.02
C LYS A 59 -4.87 20.53 10.76
N LYS A 60 -4.36 21.50 11.53
CA LYS A 60 -3.14 21.33 12.31
C LYS A 60 -3.31 20.27 13.40
N GLU A 61 -4.40 20.32 14.15
CA GLU A 61 -4.69 19.39 15.25
C GLU A 61 -4.81 17.94 14.75
N VAL A 62 -5.49 17.71 13.63
CA VAL A 62 -5.57 16.39 13.02
C VAL A 62 -4.19 15.92 12.54
N LEU A 63 -3.43 16.79 11.85
CA LEU A 63 -2.08 16.44 11.37
C LEU A 63 -1.10 16.11 12.50
N ASP A 64 -1.22 16.77 13.65
CA ASP A 64 -0.37 16.52 14.80
C ASP A 64 -0.83 15.27 15.58
N GLY A 65 -2.15 15.06 15.70
CA GLY A 65 -2.70 13.87 16.37
C GLY A 65 -2.39 12.56 15.66
N VAL A 66 -2.35 12.57 14.32
CA VAL A 66 -1.96 11.42 13.47
C VAL A 66 -0.52 10.95 13.72
N LYS A 67 0.34 11.80 14.29
CA LYS A 67 1.73 11.42 14.62
C LYS A 67 1.84 10.62 15.91
N ALA A 68 0.81 10.62 16.76
CA ALA A 68 0.81 9.85 18.00
C ALA A 68 0.72 8.35 17.69
N GLU A 69 1.21 7.49 18.58
CA GLU A 69 1.02 6.05 18.43
C GLU A 69 -0.36 5.63 18.98
N GLY A 70 -1.01 4.67 18.31
CA GLY A 70 -2.27 4.10 18.79
C GLY A 70 -3.50 5.00 18.67
N TYR A 71 -3.44 6.09 17.91
CA TYR A 71 -4.60 6.95 17.67
C TYR A 71 -5.67 6.25 16.81
N SER A 72 -6.92 6.68 17.02
CA SER A 72 -8.05 6.41 16.13
C SER A 72 -8.32 7.68 15.33
N PHE A 73 -8.23 7.60 14.01
CA PHE A 73 -8.44 8.77 13.15
C PHE A 73 -9.89 9.25 13.24
N ALA A 74 -10.84 8.32 13.35
CA ALA A 74 -12.25 8.64 13.52
C ALA A 74 -12.48 9.46 14.80
N ASP A 75 -11.91 9.03 15.93
CA ASP A 75 -12.06 9.74 17.21
C ASP A 75 -11.32 11.08 17.20
N LEU A 76 -10.13 11.12 16.59
CA LEU A 76 -9.34 12.35 16.44
C LEU A 76 -10.08 13.40 15.62
N VAL A 77 -10.61 13.02 14.45
CA VAL A 77 -11.38 13.93 13.58
C VAL A 77 -12.70 14.33 14.24
N GLY A 78 -13.41 13.38 14.87
CA GLY A 78 -14.65 13.65 15.57
C GLY A 78 -14.47 14.66 16.70
N GLY A 79 -13.49 14.43 17.58
CA GLY A 79 -13.17 15.34 18.69
C GLY A 79 -12.69 16.71 18.20
N ALA A 80 -11.85 16.75 17.15
CA ALA A 80 -11.40 18.01 16.57
C ALA A 80 -12.57 18.79 15.94
N ARG A 81 -13.49 18.13 15.22
CA ARG A 81 -14.69 18.77 14.68
C ARG A 81 -15.54 19.38 15.78
N GLU A 82 -15.92 18.59 16.78
CA GLU A 82 -16.77 19.07 17.88
C GLU A 82 -16.16 20.30 18.58
N LYS A 83 -14.85 20.23 18.88
CA LYS A 83 -14.10 21.31 19.51
C LYS A 83 -14.09 22.59 18.67
N TRP A 84 -13.75 22.51 17.39
CA TRP A 84 -13.60 23.69 16.54
C TRP A 84 -14.95 24.25 16.06
N GLU A 85 -15.96 23.40 15.89
CA GLU A 85 -17.34 23.85 15.68
C GLU A 85 -17.89 24.56 16.92
N GLY A 86 -17.66 24.01 18.12
CA GLY A 86 -18.01 24.66 19.38
C GLY A 86 -17.35 26.04 19.51
N ARG A 87 -16.05 26.13 19.20
CA ARG A 87 -15.31 27.38 19.23
C ARG A 87 -15.84 28.41 18.23
N PHE A 88 -16.25 27.96 17.05
CA PHE A 88 -16.88 28.83 16.06
C PHE A 88 -18.24 29.36 16.57
N ARG A 89 -19.10 28.49 17.09
CA ARG A 89 -20.42 28.89 17.61
C ARG A 89 -20.30 29.89 18.76
N GLU A 90 -19.39 29.65 19.71
CA GLU A 90 -19.12 30.57 20.82
C GLU A 90 -18.67 31.95 20.31
N GLY A 91 -17.66 31.98 19.44
CA GLY A 91 -17.11 33.24 18.94
C GLY A 91 -18.07 34.00 18.02
N ALA A 92 -18.86 33.30 17.21
CA ALA A 92 -19.87 33.91 16.35
C ALA A 92 -21.06 34.45 17.16
N ALA A 93 -21.50 33.72 18.19
CA ALA A 93 -22.55 34.17 19.11
C ALA A 93 -22.12 35.40 19.93
N GLU A 94 -20.85 35.47 20.36
CA GLU A 94 -20.31 36.65 21.04
C GLU A 94 -20.31 37.90 20.15
N ALA A 95 -20.08 37.72 18.85
CA ALA A 95 -20.09 38.81 17.88
C ALA A 95 -21.50 39.23 17.41
N LEU A 96 -22.51 38.37 17.61
CA LEU A 96 -23.89 38.59 17.17
C LEU A 96 -24.61 39.63 18.03
N LEU A 97 -25.39 40.51 17.38
CA LEU A 97 -26.24 41.47 18.07
C LEU A 97 -27.69 40.95 18.08
N LEU A 98 -28.30 40.84 19.27
CA LEU A 98 -29.66 40.28 19.45
C LEU A 98 -30.76 41.07 18.72
N GLU A 99 -30.52 42.34 18.42
CA GLU A 99 -31.49 43.24 17.79
C GLU A 99 -31.35 43.30 16.26
N THR A 100 -30.54 42.43 15.65
CA THR A 100 -30.34 42.38 14.19
C THR A 100 -30.86 41.08 13.60
N ASP A 101 -31.05 41.08 12.28
CA ASP A 101 -31.45 39.94 11.45
C ASP A 101 -30.24 39.08 11.00
N TRP A 102 -29.05 39.32 11.57
CA TRP A 102 -27.83 38.66 11.14
C TRP A 102 -27.79 37.21 11.62
N THR A 103 -27.21 36.35 10.81
CA THR A 103 -26.99 34.95 11.15
C THR A 103 -25.55 34.55 10.79
N TYR A 104 -25.07 33.48 11.41
CA TYR A 104 -23.80 32.84 11.08
C TYR A 104 -23.98 31.38 10.62
N GLU A 105 -25.23 30.95 10.40
CA GLU A 105 -25.58 29.57 10.09
C GLU A 105 -25.03 29.11 8.73
N GLU A 106 -25.03 30.00 7.74
CA GLU A 106 -24.45 29.72 6.42
C GLU A 106 -22.93 29.50 6.51
N GLU A 107 -22.22 30.35 7.25
CA GLU A 107 -20.77 30.22 7.47
C GLU A 107 -20.45 28.98 8.33
N LEU A 108 -21.29 28.64 9.33
CA LEU A 108 -21.15 27.40 10.10
C LEU A 108 -21.33 26.16 9.20
N THR A 109 -22.34 26.16 8.34
CA THR A 109 -22.59 25.06 7.40
C THR A 109 -21.43 24.91 6.42
N SER A 110 -20.90 26.02 5.91
CA SER A 110 -19.71 26.05 5.08
C SER A 110 -18.48 25.48 5.81
N LEU A 111 -18.25 25.87 7.06
CA LEU A 111 -17.15 25.36 7.88
C LEU A 111 -17.25 23.85 8.09
N GLN A 112 -18.45 23.33 8.36
CA GLN A 112 -18.70 21.89 8.50
C GLN A 112 -18.41 21.12 7.20
N GLN A 113 -18.79 21.67 6.05
CA GLN A 113 -18.47 21.09 4.75
C GLN A 113 -16.96 21.09 4.48
N GLU A 114 -16.25 22.18 4.81
CA GLU A 114 -14.79 22.25 4.66
C GLU A 114 -14.06 21.28 5.60
N PHE A 115 -14.54 21.09 6.84
CA PHE A 115 -14.07 20.01 7.73
C PHE A 115 -14.33 18.62 7.14
N GLY A 116 -15.42 18.45 6.39
CA GLY A 116 -15.72 17.32 5.51
C GLY A 116 -14.54 17.00 4.60
N ILE A 117 -14.32 17.93 3.66
CA ILE A 117 -13.33 17.82 2.59
C ILE A 117 -11.92 17.59 3.15
N VAL A 118 -11.52 18.35 4.18
CA VAL A 118 -10.19 18.19 4.78
C VAL A 118 -10.04 16.84 5.46
N ALA A 119 -11.07 16.35 6.16
CA ALA A 119 -11.03 15.03 6.79
C ALA A 119 -10.92 13.90 5.75
N ASP A 120 -11.66 13.99 4.64
CA ASP A 120 -11.64 12.97 3.59
C ASP A 120 -10.27 12.94 2.88
N GLN A 121 -9.68 14.11 2.60
CA GLN A 121 -8.33 14.19 2.05
C GLN A 121 -7.29 13.58 3.00
N LEU A 122 -7.34 13.93 4.29
CA LEU A 122 -6.42 13.36 5.28
C LEU A 122 -6.63 11.86 5.47
N ARG A 123 -7.87 11.37 5.41
CA ARG A 123 -8.18 9.93 5.47
C ARG A 123 -7.55 9.19 4.29
N ALA A 124 -7.70 9.71 3.08
CA ALA A 124 -7.09 9.13 1.88
C ALA A 124 -5.55 9.06 1.98
N ASP A 125 -4.92 10.13 2.48
CA ASP A 125 -3.47 10.17 2.70
C ASP A 125 -3.01 9.14 3.74
N GLU A 126 -3.73 9.00 4.86
CA GLU A 126 -3.41 8.02 5.90
C GLU A 126 -3.64 6.58 5.43
N THR A 127 -4.72 6.31 4.70
CA THR A 127 -4.98 5.01 4.08
C THR A 127 -3.86 4.64 3.10
N LYS A 128 -3.41 5.59 2.27
CA LYS A 128 -2.28 5.38 1.35
C LYS A 128 -0.98 5.09 2.08
N LYS A 129 -0.67 5.82 3.16
CA LYS A 129 0.52 5.56 4.00
C LYS A 129 0.44 4.17 4.64
N MET A 130 -0.72 3.78 5.12
CA MET A 130 -0.96 2.45 5.67
C MET A 130 -0.70 1.36 4.64
N ILE A 131 -1.29 1.45 3.44
CA ILE A 131 -1.09 0.48 2.36
C ILE A 131 0.40 0.35 2.02
N ASN A 132 1.11 1.48 1.86
CA ASN A 132 2.55 1.48 1.59
C ASN A 132 3.37 0.85 2.73
N SER A 133 2.93 0.98 3.98
CA SER A 133 3.56 0.34 5.13
C SER A 133 3.36 -1.18 5.12
N ILE A 134 2.13 -1.62 4.87
CA ILE A 134 1.79 -3.05 4.74
C ILE A 134 2.58 -3.67 3.59
N GLU A 135 2.63 -3.01 2.43
CA GLU A 135 3.38 -3.46 1.25
C GLU A 135 4.88 -3.67 1.57
N ARG A 136 5.50 -2.73 2.30
CA ARG A 136 6.89 -2.88 2.75
C ARG A 136 7.07 -4.09 3.68
N SER A 137 6.11 -4.32 4.59
CA SER A 137 6.14 -5.50 5.46
C SER A 137 5.98 -6.80 4.67
N VAL A 138 5.08 -6.84 3.68
CA VAL A 138 4.87 -7.99 2.79
C VAL A 138 6.16 -8.30 2.02
N LYS A 139 6.78 -7.29 1.38
CA LYS A 139 8.05 -7.44 0.65
C LYS A 139 9.15 -8.02 1.52
N ARG A 140 9.24 -7.61 2.79
CA ARG A 140 10.21 -8.15 3.74
C ARG A 140 9.89 -9.60 4.11
N ASN A 141 8.64 -9.89 4.43
CA ASN A 141 8.22 -11.19 4.94
C ASN A 141 8.25 -12.28 3.87
N ILE A 142 8.07 -11.93 2.59
CA ILE A 142 8.06 -12.89 1.48
C ILE A 142 9.44 -13.17 0.89
N ALA A 143 10.44 -12.32 1.15
CA ALA A 143 11.75 -12.45 0.53
C ALA A 143 12.47 -13.75 0.92
N GLU A 144 12.45 -14.10 2.20
CA GLU A 144 13.09 -15.32 2.71
C GLU A 144 12.37 -16.61 2.28
N PRO A 145 11.04 -16.75 2.45
CA PRO A 145 10.20 -17.77 1.80
C PRO A 145 10.57 -18.08 0.36
N VAL A 146 10.57 -17.06 -0.50
CA VAL A 146 10.82 -17.19 -1.93
C VAL A 146 12.23 -17.70 -2.19
N ALA A 147 13.23 -17.14 -1.52
CA ALA A 147 14.61 -17.60 -1.64
C ALA A 147 14.79 -19.05 -1.14
N LEU A 148 14.20 -19.41 0.01
CA LEU A 148 14.31 -20.73 0.59
C LEU A 148 13.71 -21.82 -0.31
N HIS A 149 12.51 -21.58 -0.83
CA HIS A 149 11.80 -22.57 -1.64
C HIS A 149 12.33 -22.66 -3.08
N LEU A 150 12.71 -21.55 -3.70
CA LEU A 150 13.22 -21.55 -5.07
C LEU A 150 14.68 -21.95 -5.20
N ASN A 151 15.51 -21.84 -4.15
CA ASN A 151 16.91 -22.28 -4.19
C ASN A 151 17.06 -23.82 -4.14
N LYS A 152 16.00 -24.57 -3.83
CA LYS A 152 16.02 -26.03 -3.79
C LYS A 152 14.97 -26.63 -4.73
N PRO A 153 15.37 -27.13 -5.91
CA PRO A 153 14.45 -27.71 -6.88
C PRO A 153 13.62 -28.85 -6.29
N ARG A 154 12.30 -28.65 -6.19
CA ARG A 154 11.34 -29.64 -5.72
C ARG A 154 10.03 -29.51 -6.48
N THR A 155 9.27 -30.59 -6.56
CA THR A 155 8.01 -30.60 -7.28
C THR A 155 6.89 -29.89 -6.52
N ASP A 156 6.98 -29.83 -5.19
CA ASP A 156 6.04 -29.16 -4.29
C ASP A 156 6.43 -27.71 -3.97
N MET A 157 7.45 -27.15 -4.63
CA MET A 157 7.98 -25.83 -4.28
C MET A 157 6.92 -24.72 -4.41
N TRP A 158 6.07 -24.77 -5.44
CA TRP A 158 5.00 -23.80 -5.64
C TRP A 158 3.87 -23.97 -4.63
N ASP A 159 3.56 -25.20 -4.20
CA ASP A 159 2.56 -25.46 -3.17
C ASP A 159 2.95 -24.77 -1.85
N GLN A 160 4.18 -25.01 -1.41
CA GLN A 160 4.69 -24.41 -0.18
C GLN A 160 4.74 -22.89 -0.30
N LEU A 161 5.22 -22.38 -1.43
CA LEU A 161 5.39 -20.95 -1.64
C LEU A 161 4.06 -20.21 -1.76
N LEU A 162 3.06 -20.79 -2.44
CA LEU A 162 1.71 -20.22 -2.54
C LEU A 162 0.98 -20.28 -1.21
N LYS A 163 1.23 -21.30 -0.38
CA LYS A 163 0.72 -21.35 1.00
C LYS A 163 1.30 -20.20 1.84
N GLU A 164 2.62 -20.00 1.83
CA GLU A 164 3.25 -18.89 2.56
C GLU A 164 2.83 -17.51 2.03
N PHE A 165 2.61 -17.40 0.71
CA PHE A 165 2.03 -16.21 0.09
C PHE A 165 0.61 -15.93 0.61
N LYS A 166 -0.28 -16.94 0.59
CA LYS A 166 -1.66 -16.82 1.09
C LYS A 166 -1.69 -16.43 2.57
N ASP A 167 -0.85 -17.04 3.40
CA ASP A 167 -0.73 -16.70 4.82
C ASP A 167 -0.23 -15.26 5.04
N THR A 168 0.71 -14.81 4.20
CA THR A 168 1.23 -13.43 4.24
C THR A 168 0.17 -12.43 3.79
N LEU A 169 -0.60 -12.77 2.76
CA LEU A 169 -1.70 -11.96 2.25
C LEU A 169 -2.82 -11.85 3.29
N ASP A 170 -3.24 -12.95 3.91
CA ASP A 170 -4.27 -12.95 4.96
C ASP A 170 -3.85 -12.08 6.16
N LYS A 171 -2.58 -12.16 6.59
CA LYS A 171 -2.04 -11.27 7.63
C LYS A 171 -2.06 -9.80 7.21
N ALA A 172 -1.74 -9.49 5.95
CA ALA A 172 -1.79 -8.14 5.41
C ALA A 172 -3.24 -7.61 5.36
N GLU A 173 -4.20 -8.40 4.90
CA GLU A 173 -5.62 -8.04 4.86
C GLU A 173 -6.19 -7.82 6.27
N LYS A 174 -5.88 -8.70 7.22
CA LYS A 174 -6.29 -8.53 8.63
C LYS A 174 -5.69 -7.26 9.24
N THR A 175 -4.43 -6.96 8.94
CA THR A 175 -3.76 -5.74 9.42
C THR A 175 -4.42 -4.48 8.84
N TYR A 176 -4.76 -4.51 7.55
CA TYR A 176 -5.50 -3.45 6.89
C TYR A 176 -6.88 -3.26 7.53
N LEU A 177 -7.69 -4.31 7.64
CA LEU A 177 -9.05 -4.25 8.18
C LEU A 177 -9.09 -3.77 9.63
N ASN A 178 -8.15 -4.20 10.46
CA ASN A 178 -8.07 -3.75 11.86
C ASN A 178 -7.80 -2.24 11.94
N LYS A 179 -6.99 -1.69 11.04
CA LYS A 179 -6.72 -0.25 10.98
C LYS A 179 -7.81 0.54 10.26
N ALA A 180 -8.42 -0.02 9.21
CA ALA A 180 -9.53 0.60 8.49
C ALA A 180 -10.71 0.91 9.42
N LYS A 181 -10.97 0.03 10.41
CA LYS A 181 -11.94 0.29 11.48
C LYS A 181 -11.68 1.60 12.24
N SER A 182 -10.41 1.96 12.44
CA SER A 182 -10.02 3.21 13.12
C SER A 182 -10.11 4.46 12.22
N PHE A 183 -10.21 4.27 10.90
CA PHE A 183 -10.33 5.35 9.91
C PHE A 183 -11.77 5.70 9.55
N ASN A 184 -12.75 4.91 10.00
CA ASN A 184 -14.16 4.99 9.59
C ASN A 184 -14.32 4.94 8.06
N THR A 185 -13.55 4.07 7.42
CA THR A 185 -13.55 3.82 5.97
C THR A 185 -14.84 3.14 5.55
N THR A 186 -15.41 3.51 4.40
CA THR A 186 -16.63 2.87 3.89
C THR A 186 -16.34 1.47 3.36
N ASP A 187 -17.38 0.64 3.21
CA ASP A 187 -17.22 -0.72 2.68
C ASP A 187 -16.71 -0.70 1.22
N GLU A 188 -17.18 0.22 0.39
CA GLU A 188 -16.71 0.42 -1.00
C GLU A 188 -15.23 0.82 -1.07
N GLU A 189 -14.80 1.73 -0.18
CA GLU A 189 -13.39 2.13 -0.05
C GLU A 189 -12.52 0.96 0.42
N ASN A 190 -13.02 0.16 1.36
CA ASN A 190 -12.34 -1.04 1.86
C ASN A 190 -12.17 -2.08 0.76
N GLU A 191 -13.20 -2.36 -0.04
CA GLU A 191 -13.15 -3.30 -1.17
C GLU A 191 -12.10 -2.86 -2.20
N THR A 192 -12.12 -1.59 -2.58
CA THR A 192 -11.17 -1.01 -3.54
C THR A 192 -9.73 -1.11 -3.03
N CYS A 193 -9.51 -0.77 -1.75
CA CYS A 193 -8.19 -0.84 -1.13
C CYS A 193 -7.69 -2.28 -0.96
N LEU A 194 -8.55 -3.22 -0.61
CA LEU A 194 -8.21 -4.64 -0.50
C LEU A 194 -7.85 -5.23 -1.87
N ALA A 195 -8.59 -4.89 -2.93
CA ALA A 195 -8.25 -5.28 -4.29
C ALA A 195 -6.87 -4.75 -4.71
N ALA A 196 -6.59 -3.47 -4.44
CA ALA A 196 -5.27 -2.88 -4.68
C ALA A 196 -4.17 -3.54 -3.84
N LEU A 197 -4.44 -3.86 -2.57
CA LEU A 197 -3.49 -4.54 -1.67
C LEU A 197 -3.15 -5.95 -2.17
N ARG A 198 -4.15 -6.73 -2.59
CA ARG A 198 -3.98 -8.06 -3.18
C ARG A 198 -3.09 -8.02 -4.42
N ARG A 199 -3.39 -7.09 -5.35
CA ARG A 199 -2.58 -6.90 -6.57
C ARG A 199 -1.13 -6.50 -6.24
N ARG A 200 -0.92 -5.52 -5.36
CA ARG A 200 0.43 -5.10 -4.95
C ARG A 200 1.21 -6.20 -4.25
N THR A 201 0.54 -7.01 -3.44
CA THR A 201 1.13 -8.17 -2.76
C THR A 201 1.57 -9.22 -3.77
N TRP A 202 0.74 -9.50 -4.77
CA TRP A 202 1.10 -10.40 -5.87
C TRP A 202 2.27 -9.88 -6.70
N LEU A 203 2.29 -8.60 -7.06
CA LEU A 203 3.42 -8.00 -7.79
C LEU A 203 4.72 -8.04 -6.98
N ALA A 204 4.64 -7.81 -5.66
CA ALA A 204 5.79 -7.93 -4.77
C ALA A 204 6.32 -9.38 -4.70
N PHE A 205 5.41 -10.36 -4.61
CA PHE A 205 5.74 -11.78 -4.70
C PHE A 205 6.41 -12.12 -6.03
N ARG A 206 5.79 -11.72 -7.14
CA ARG A 206 6.27 -12.00 -8.50
C ARG A 206 7.65 -11.40 -8.76
N ALA A 207 7.90 -10.19 -8.29
CA ALA A 207 9.22 -9.55 -8.38
C ALA A 207 10.29 -10.34 -7.63
N LYS A 208 9.96 -10.92 -6.46
CA LYS A 208 10.89 -11.80 -5.74
C LYS A 208 11.11 -13.13 -6.43
N VAL A 209 10.09 -13.68 -7.08
CA VAL A 209 10.24 -14.85 -7.95
C VAL A 209 11.21 -14.53 -9.09
N ASP A 210 11.04 -13.39 -9.78
CA ASP A 210 11.93 -12.96 -10.87
C ASP A 210 13.39 -12.86 -10.44
N GLU A 211 13.66 -12.33 -9.23
CA GLU A 211 15.01 -12.26 -8.67
C GLU A 211 15.65 -13.66 -8.54
N GLN A 212 14.88 -14.66 -8.07
CA GLN A 212 15.36 -16.02 -7.88
C GLN A 212 15.40 -16.85 -9.18
N THR A 213 14.63 -16.46 -10.20
CA THR A 213 14.60 -17.13 -11.51
C THR A 213 15.39 -16.39 -12.59
N ALA A 214 16.14 -15.36 -12.21
CA ALA A 214 17.06 -14.66 -13.11
C ALA A 214 18.09 -15.63 -13.71
N ASP A 215 18.48 -15.39 -14.97
CA ASP A 215 19.32 -16.29 -15.78
C ASP A 215 20.49 -16.94 -15.02
N ASN A 216 21.33 -16.13 -14.37
CA ASN A 216 22.51 -16.64 -13.66
C ASN A 216 22.17 -17.37 -12.35
N VAL A 217 21.13 -16.92 -11.65
CA VAL A 217 20.71 -17.50 -10.36
C VAL A 217 20.12 -18.88 -10.62
N LEU A 218 19.17 -19.00 -11.55
CA LEU A 218 18.54 -20.27 -11.88
C LEU A 218 19.54 -21.27 -12.47
N MET A 219 20.45 -20.83 -13.35
CA MET A 219 21.55 -21.69 -13.83
C MET A 219 22.41 -22.21 -12.68
N GLY A 220 22.75 -21.36 -11.70
CA GLY A 220 23.50 -21.76 -10.51
C GLY A 220 22.76 -22.80 -9.66
N ILE A 221 21.45 -22.62 -9.47
CA ILE A 221 20.59 -23.58 -8.74
C ILE A 221 20.57 -24.94 -9.46
N LEU A 222 20.30 -24.95 -10.76
CA LEU A 222 20.26 -26.19 -11.57
C LEU A 222 21.62 -26.90 -11.56
N ARG A 223 22.72 -26.15 -11.70
CA ARG A 223 24.08 -26.69 -11.63
C ARG A 223 24.37 -27.31 -10.27
N THR A 224 24.05 -26.61 -9.18
CA THR A 224 24.26 -27.10 -7.82
C THR A 224 23.49 -28.40 -7.59
N HIS A 225 22.22 -28.44 -7.97
CA HIS A 225 21.38 -29.63 -7.87
C HIS A 225 21.95 -30.81 -8.68
N PHE A 226 22.40 -30.56 -9.91
CA PHE A 226 23.07 -31.58 -10.72
C PHE A 226 24.35 -32.09 -10.07
N GLU A 227 25.20 -31.19 -9.57
CA GLU A 227 26.45 -31.56 -8.90
C GLU A 227 26.21 -32.40 -7.64
N GLU A 228 25.20 -32.05 -6.82
CA GLU A 228 24.82 -32.85 -5.65
C GLU A 228 24.47 -34.30 -6.03
N LYS A 229 23.77 -34.51 -7.15
CA LYS A 229 23.38 -35.85 -7.61
C LYS A 229 24.52 -36.60 -8.31
N PHE A 230 25.34 -35.88 -9.08
CA PHE A 230 26.37 -36.47 -9.94
C PHE A 230 27.71 -36.65 -9.23
N ARG A 231 28.13 -35.68 -8.40
CA ARG A 231 29.44 -35.65 -7.74
C ARG A 231 29.42 -36.21 -6.33
N TYR A 232 28.26 -36.35 -5.70
CA TYR A 232 28.14 -36.87 -4.34
C TYR A 232 27.29 -38.14 -4.31
N ASP A 233 27.59 -39.03 -3.38
CA ASP A 233 26.78 -40.23 -3.13
C ASP A 233 25.55 -39.91 -2.25
N ALA A 234 24.78 -40.93 -1.90
CA ALA A 234 23.58 -40.77 -1.07
C ALA A 234 23.89 -40.31 0.37
N ALA A 235 25.13 -40.48 0.84
CA ALA A 235 25.58 -40.01 2.15
C ALA A 235 26.15 -38.57 2.10
N GLY A 236 26.16 -37.93 0.93
CA GLY A 236 26.73 -36.60 0.73
C GLY A 236 28.27 -36.61 0.65
N VAL A 237 28.88 -37.78 0.44
CA VAL A 237 30.33 -37.91 0.29
C VAL A 237 30.71 -37.74 -1.18
N PRO A 238 31.76 -36.96 -1.51
CA PRO A 238 32.24 -36.84 -2.87
C PRO A 238 32.57 -38.22 -3.48
N ARG A 239 32.00 -38.48 -4.66
CA ARG A 239 32.26 -39.69 -5.44
C ARG A 239 33.68 -39.67 -5.98
N VAL A 240 34.39 -40.77 -5.80
CA VAL A 240 35.67 -41.04 -6.45
C VAL A 240 35.43 -42.13 -7.47
N TRP A 241 35.49 -41.77 -8.75
CA TRP A 241 35.20 -42.68 -9.85
C TRP A 241 36.29 -43.74 -10.03
N ARG A 242 35.87 -45.00 -10.13
CA ARG A 242 36.72 -46.14 -10.51
C ARG A 242 36.50 -46.49 -11.98
N PRO A 243 37.45 -47.16 -12.64
CA PRO A 243 37.30 -47.56 -14.05
C PRO A 243 36.06 -48.41 -14.35
N ASP A 244 35.59 -49.19 -13.37
CA ASP A 244 34.44 -50.08 -13.51
C ASP A 244 33.08 -49.41 -13.17
N ASP A 245 33.10 -48.15 -12.72
CA ASP A 245 31.88 -47.45 -12.32
C ASP A 245 31.05 -46.99 -13.54
N ASP A 246 29.72 -47.10 -13.43
CA ASP A 246 28.78 -46.60 -14.44
C ASP A 246 28.60 -45.08 -14.37
N ILE A 247 29.61 -44.35 -14.84
CA ILE A 247 29.58 -42.88 -14.97
C ILE A 247 28.45 -42.44 -15.92
N ASP A 248 28.17 -43.24 -16.96
CA ASP A 248 27.20 -42.90 -18.00
C ASP A 248 25.76 -42.94 -17.47
N GLY A 249 25.41 -43.98 -16.71
CA GLY A 249 24.13 -44.11 -16.03
C GLY A 249 23.94 -43.03 -14.97
N ALA A 250 24.95 -42.78 -14.12
CA ALA A 250 24.90 -41.74 -13.11
C ALA A 250 24.73 -40.33 -13.72
N PHE A 251 25.43 -40.04 -14.82
CA PHE A 251 25.29 -38.79 -15.55
C PHE A 251 23.90 -38.60 -16.13
N ARG A 252 23.36 -39.61 -16.84
CA ARG A 252 22.01 -39.53 -17.42
C ARG A 252 20.96 -39.31 -16.33
N LEU A 253 21.05 -40.04 -15.23
CA LEU A 253 20.11 -39.92 -14.12
C LEU A 253 20.15 -38.52 -13.51
N ALA A 254 21.33 -37.98 -13.19
CA ALA A 254 21.46 -36.64 -12.62
C ALA A 254 21.04 -35.54 -13.61
N ARG A 255 21.36 -35.68 -14.90
CA ARG A 255 20.99 -34.73 -15.95
C ARG A 255 19.48 -34.69 -16.13
N ASP A 256 18.85 -35.85 -16.31
CA ASP A 256 17.41 -35.94 -16.59
C ASP A 256 16.59 -35.52 -15.36
N ASP A 257 17.08 -35.85 -14.14
CA ASP A 257 16.50 -35.39 -12.88
C ASP A 257 16.53 -33.86 -12.76
N THR A 258 17.64 -33.20 -13.12
CA THR A 258 17.71 -31.72 -13.08
C THR A 258 16.87 -31.07 -14.18
N LEU A 259 16.89 -31.61 -15.40
CA LEU A 259 16.15 -31.05 -16.54
C LEU A 259 14.63 -31.02 -16.32
N LYS A 260 14.08 -31.96 -15.54
CA LYS A 260 12.64 -32.00 -15.22
C LYS A 260 12.16 -30.77 -14.44
N TYR A 261 13.06 -30.04 -13.77
CA TYR A 261 12.70 -28.86 -12.99
C TYR A 261 12.55 -27.59 -13.82
N ILE A 262 13.20 -27.47 -14.99
CA ILE A 262 13.04 -26.31 -15.87
C ILE A 262 11.56 -26.00 -16.19
N PRO A 263 10.73 -26.96 -16.62
CA PRO A 263 9.30 -26.70 -16.85
C PRO A 263 8.55 -26.39 -15.55
N ILE A 264 8.98 -26.91 -14.39
CA ILE A 264 8.38 -26.59 -13.09
C ILE A 264 8.65 -25.11 -12.73
N TYR A 265 9.87 -24.60 -12.91
CA TYR A 265 10.18 -23.18 -12.70
C TYR A 265 9.51 -22.26 -13.73
N ALA A 266 9.01 -22.78 -14.85
CA ALA A 266 8.54 -21.96 -15.94
C ALA A 266 7.19 -21.28 -15.68
N LYS A 267 6.37 -21.85 -14.79
CA LYS A 267 5.04 -21.35 -14.49
C LYS A 267 4.75 -21.52 -13.00
N ILE A 268 4.17 -20.50 -12.39
CA ILE A 268 3.65 -20.54 -11.03
C ILE A 268 2.38 -21.38 -11.05
N GLU A 269 2.49 -22.64 -10.67
CA GLU A 269 1.37 -23.58 -10.70
C GLU A 269 1.52 -24.59 -9.55
N PRO A 270 0.56 -24.64 -8.62
CA PRO A 270 0.56 -25.64 -7.58
C PRO A 270 0.20 -27.02 -8.14
N GLN A 271 0.62 -28.08 -7.46
CA GLN A 271 0.12 -29.43 -7.70
C GLN A 271 -1.25 -29.64 -7.06
N ASP A 272 -1.50 -28.98 -5.93
CA ASP A 272 -2.80 -28.98 -5.25
C ASP A 272 -3.66 -27.81 -5.77
N PRO A 273 -4.78 -28.08 -6.47
CA PRO A 273 -5.68 -27.03 -6.96
C PRO A 273 -6.22 -26.12 -5.85
N SER A 274 -6.28 -26.59 -4.60
CA SER A 274 -6.73 -25.77 -3.46
C SER A 274 -5.78 -24.58 -3.17
N LEU A 275 -4.53 -24.69 -3.60
CA LEU A 275 -3.49 -23.67 -3.43
C LEU A 275 -3.46 -22.67 -4.58
N GLU A 276 -4.27 -22.85 -5.63
CA GLU A 276 -4.40 -21.87 -6.71
C GLU A 276 -4.82 -20.52 -6.16
N PHE A 277 -4.23 -19.47 -6.73
CA PHE A 277 -4.53 -18.09 -6.42
C PHE A 277 -4.96 -17.40 -7.70
N SER A 278 -5.94 -16.50 -7.60
CA SER A 278 -6.46 -15.75 -8.74
C SER A 278 -6.70 -14.29 -8.38
N LEU A 279 -6.48 -13.43 -9.37
CA LEU A 279 -6.82 -12.01 -9.31
C LEU A 279 -7.52 -11.59 -10.61
N PRO A 280 -8.42 -10.60 -10.55
CA PRO A 280 -9.01 -10.02 -11.74
C PRO A 280 -7.95 -9.27 -12.56
N SER A 281 -7.97 -9.48 -13.87
CA SER A 281 -7.17 -8.73 -14.84
C SER A 281 -7.83 -7.38 -15.16
N ASP A 282 -7.05 -6.41 -15.62
CA ASP A 282 -7.58 -5.06 -15.93
C ASP A 282 -8.60 -5.04 -17.07
N THR A 283 -8.58 -6.04 -17.96
CA THR A 283 -9.60 -6.20 -19.00
C THR A 283 -11.03 -6.39 -18.47
N ASP A 284 -11.16 -6.76 -17.19
CA ASP A 284 -12.46 -6.98 -16.52
C ASP A 284 -12.98 -5.74 -15.77
N SER A 285 -12.21 -4.64 -15.71
CA SER A 285 -12.57 -3.43 -14.96
C SER A 285 -12.31 -2.16 -15.77
N ASP A 286 -13.35 -1.34 -15.94
CA ASP A 286 -13.36 -0.05 -16.65
C ASP A 286 -12.64 1.06 -15.85
N THR A 287 -11.45 0.78 -15.31
CA THR A 287 -10.69 1.70 -14.45
C THR A 287 -9.44 2.23 -15.16
N LEU A 288 -9.56 3.47 -15.64
CA LEU A 288 -8.55 4.26 -16.37
C LEU A 288 -7.35 4.72 -15.49
N THR A 289 -6.75 3.85 -14.67
CA THR A 289 -5.68 4.28 -13.75
C THR A 289 -4.53 3.29 -13.59
N THR A 290 -3.78 2.99 -14.67
CA THR A 290 -2.31 2.80 -14.66
C THR A 290 -1.76 2.65 -16.09
N ASP A 291 -0.54 3.12 -16.37
CA ASP A 291 0.14 3.04 -17.69
C ASP A 291 0.49 1.61 -18.17
N GLN A 292 0.10 0.56 -17.45
CA GLN A 292 0.30 -0.84 -17.84
C GLN A 292 -0.92 -1.68 -17.48
N GLU A 293 -1.48 -2.34 -18.49
CA GLU A 293 -2.56 -3.31 -18.37
C GLU A 293 -2.07 -4.54 -17.57
N PHE A 294 -2.70 -4.81 -16.42
CA PHE A 294 -2.37 -5.97 -15.59
C PHE A 294 -3.09 -7.22 -16.09
N ASP A 295 -2.30 -8.18 -16.59
CA ASP A 295 -2.76 -9.52 -16.93
C ASP A 295 -2.26 -10.53 -15.88
N PHE A 296 -3.18 -11.07 -15.09
CA PHE A 296 -2.86 -12.08 -14.09
C PHE A 296 -2.35 -13.39 -14.72
N ALA A 297 -2.93 -13.83 -15.85
CA ALA A 297 -2.54 -15.08 -16.49
C ALA A 297 -1.11 -15.01 -17.04
N ALA A 298 -0.74 -13.87 -17.64
CA ALA A 298 0.63 -13.61 -18.06
C ALA A 298 1.60 -13.58 -16.86
N SER A 299 1.17 -13.04 -15.72
CA SER A 299 2.02 -12.95 -14.53
C SER A 299 2.40 -14.31 -13.94
N LEU A 300 1.61 -15.37 -14.19
CA LEU A 300 1.94 -16.73 -13.78
C LEU A 300 3.09 -17.34 -14.59
N ILE A 301 3.39 -16.80 -15.78
CA ILE A 301 4.48 -17.27 -16.62
C ILE A 301 5.79 -16.65 -16.15
N VAL A 302 6.71 -17.50 -15.72
CA VAL A 302 8.04 -17.09 -15.22
C VAL A 302 9.08 -17.22 -16.32
N LEU A 303 9.07 -18.34 -17.06
CA LEU A 303 9.98 -18.59 -18.17
C LEU A 303 9.20 -18.83 -19.45
N SER A 304 9.46 -18.00 -20.46
CA SER A 304 8.93 -18.21 -21.80
C SER A 304 9.43 -19.54 -22.40
N PRO A 305 8.71 -20.13 -23.38
CA PRO A 305 9.17 -21.35 -24.05
C PRO A 305 10.57 -21.22 -24.65
N THR A 306 10.90 -20.04 -25.19
CA THR A 306 12.24 -19.73 -25.72
C THR A 306 13.30 -19.75 -24.62
N LYS A 307 13.00 -19.16 -23.45
CA LYS A 307 13.90 -19.18 -22.29
C LYS A 307 14.10 -20.60 -21.77
N GLN A 308 13.04 -21.40 -21.69
CA GLN A 308 13.17 -22.82 -21.28
C GLN A 308 14.09 -23.60 -22.22
N ALA A 309 13.96 -23.42 -23.55
CA ALA A 309 14.85 -24.05 -24.52
C ALA A 309 16.31 -23.57 -24.37
N GLU A 310 16.51 -22.28 -24.09
CA GLU A 310 17.82 -21.70 -23.79
C GLU A 310 18.46 -22.35 -22.54
N PHE A 311 17.75 -22.39 -21.42
CA PHE A 311 18.21 -23.05 -20.18
C PHE A 311 18.54 -24.52 -20.40
N ASN A 312 17.68 -25.25 -21.13
CA ASN A 312 17.94 -26.65 -21.48
C ASN A 312 19.27 -26.81 -22.24
N SER A 313 19.52 -25.97 -23.23
CA SER A 313 20.73 -26.03 -24.06
C SER A 313 22.00 -25.66 -23.28
N ARG A 314 21.93 -24.61 -22.45
CA ARG A 314 23.05 -24.15 -21.62
C ARG A 314 23.39 -25.16 -20.53
N PHE A 315 22.37 -25.64 -19.81
CA PHE A 315 22.57 -26.64 -18.76
C PHE A 315 23.17 -27.94 -19.30
N ARG A 316 22.73 -28.45 -20.47
CA ARG A 316 23.33 -29.64 -21.08
C ARG A 316 24.81 -29.47 -21.35
N ARG A 317 25.21 -28.31 -21.88
CA ARG A 317 26.63 -28.00 -22.15
C ARG A 317 27.46 -27.97 -20.87
N ASP A 318 26.95 -27.36 -19.81
CA ASP A 318 27.63 -27.31 -18.51
C ASP A 318 27.75 -28.71 -17.89
N ALA A 319 26.67 -29.50 -17.95
CA ALA A 319 26.64 -30.87 -17.46
C ALA A 319 27.63 -31.77 -18.24
N ASP A 320 27.72 -31.62 -19.56
CA ASP A 320 28.67 -32.36 -20.41
C ASP A 320 30.13 -32.08 -20.02
N ALA A 321 30.45 -30.85 -19.59
CA ALA A 321 31.80 -30.51 -19.13
C ALA A 321 32.18 -31.31 -17.87
N TYR A 322 31.26 -31.42 -16.90
CA TYR A 322 31.44 -32.24 -15.70
C TYR A 322 31.57 -33.73 -15.99
N TYR A 323 30.79 -34.22 -16.96
CA TYR A 323 30.87 -35.60 -17.40
C TYR A 323 32.24 -35.93 -18.02
N VAL A 324 32.75 -35.06 -18.90
CA VAL A 324 34.08 -35.25 -19.52
C VAL A 324 35.18 -35.20 -18.46
N GLU A 325 35.08 -34.30 -17.47
CA GLU A 325 36.01 -34.25 -16.33
C GLU A 325 36.02 -35.56 -15.54
N ALA A 326 34.84 -36.10 -15.20
CA ALA A 326 34.72 -37.39 -14.52
C ALA A 326 35.37 -38.53 -15.31
N LYS A 327 35.11 -38.64 -16.62
CA LYS A 327 35.73 -39.65 -17.50
C LYS A 327 37.26 -39.48 -17.62
N ARG A 328 37.79 -38.26 -17.56
CA ARG A 328 39.25 -38.02 -17.58
C ARG A 328 39.91 -38.46 -16.27
N SER A 329 39.23 -38.30 -15.14
CA SER A 329 39.76 -38.65 -13.82
C SER A 329 40.08 -40.15 -13.66
N THR A 330 39.42 -41.03 -14.42
CA THR A 330 39.66 -42.48 -14.40
C THR A 330 40.83 -42.93 -15.29
N VAL A 331 41.38 -42.06 -16.15
CA VAL A 331 42.40 -42.41 -17.17
C VAL A 331 43.84 -42.14 -16.70
N SER A 332 44.06 -41.38 -15.62
CA SER A 332 45.39 -40.96 -15.16
C SER A 332 45.86 -41.67 -13.89
N SER A 333 46.36 -42.91 -14.02
CA SER A 333 47.29 -43.48 -13.01
C SER A 333 48.34 -44.44 -13.58
N ILE A 334 48.54 -44.49 -14.90
CA ILE A 334 49.65 -45.24 -15.49
C ILE A 334 50.88 -44.31 -15.57
N ALA A 335 51.52 -44.08 -14.43
CA ALA A 335 52.90 -43.58 -14.40
C ALA A 335 53.81 -44.75 -14.80
N GLN A 336 54.08 -44.93 -16.09
CA GLN A 336 55.18 -45.78 -16.52
C GLN A 336 56.49 -45.07 -16.14
N ILE A 337 57.14 -45.56 -15.08
CA ILE A 337 58.51 -45.18 -14.73
C ILE A 337 59.41 -45.75 -15.85
N PRO A 338 60.16 -44.90 -16.60
CA PRO A 338 61.08 -45.40 -17.61
C PRO A 338 62.15 -46.26 -16.96
N VAL A 339 62.31 -47.49 -17.46
CA VAL A 339 63.42 -48.36 -17.07
C VAL A 339 64.65 -47.83 -17.81
N TRP A 340 65.55 -47.17 -17.09
CA TRP A 340 66.87 -46.78 -17.61
C TRP A 340 67.80 -47.99 -17.69
#